data_AF-A0A961PKZ3-F1
#
_entry.id   AF-A0A961PKZ3-F1
#
_cell.length_a   1.000
_cell.length_b   1.000
_cell.length_c   1.000
_cell.angle_alpha   90.00
_cell.angle_beta   90.00
_cell.angle_gamma   90.00
#
_symmetry.space_group_name_H-M   'P 1'
#
loop_
_entity.id
_entity.type
_entity.pdbx_description
1 polymer ?
#
loop_
_entity_poly.entity_id
_entity_poly.type
_entity_poly.pdbx_seq_one_letter_code
_entity_poly.pdbx_strand_id
1 'polypeptide(L)'
;MTETRRTEFPAGWGALDADEAAECTRQLALELGPDDPFSPFFEIGAIRAIGSSTTSHHVVYEIDDWEAPYFVSKLSWEEPDRRPALLQWLRPIDRPDPGVVPISNFGQLDGWRD
;
A
#
# COMPACT_ATOMS: atom_id res chain seq x y z
N MET A 1 -2.07 -5.01 23.37
CA MET A 1 -3.43 -5.33 22.90
C MET A 1 -3.93 -4.11 22.17
N THR A 2 -3.63 -4.03 20.87
CA THR A 2 -4.01 -2.87 20.06
C THR A 2 -5.44 -3.14 19.59
N GLU A 3 -6.37 -2.37 20.16
CA GLU A 3 -7.78 -2.39 19.81
C GLU A 3 -7.90 -2.17 18.30
N THR A 4 -8.28 -3.21 17.56
CA THR A 4 -8.54 -3.10 16.12
C THR A 4 -9.75 -2.18 15.99
N ARG A 5 -9.52 -0.88 15.82
CA ARG A 5 -10.57 0.05 15.38
C ARG A 5 -11.19 -0.62 14.17
N ARG A 6 -12.46 -1.03 14.28
CA ARG A 6 -13.22 -1.51 13.13
C ARG A 6 -13.40 -0.33 12.20
N THR A 7 -12.42 -0.16 11.34
CA THR A 7 -12.47 0.76 10.23
C THR A 7 -13.59 0.30 9.31
N GLU A 8 -14.69 1.04 9.29
CA GLU A 8 -15.77 0.79 8.35
C GLU A 8 -15.33 1.30 6.98
N PHE A 9 -14.90 0.36 6.14
CA PHE A 9 -14.58 0.62 4.74
C PHE A 9 -15.86 0.87 3.93
N PRO A 10 -15.84 1.81 2.96
CA PRO A 10 -16.98 1.99 2.07
C PRO A 10 -17.15 0.80 1.11
N ALA A 11 -18.27 0.77 0.40
CA ALA A 11 -18.56 -0.29 -0.56
C ALA A 11 -17.46 -0.39 -1.64
N GLY A 12 -17.04 -1.62 -1.96
CA GLY A 12 -15.94 -1.86 -2.90
C GLY A 12 -14.55 -1.93 -2.25
N TRP A 13 -14.48 -1.84 -0.92
CA TRP A 13 -13.26 -1.98 -0.12
C TRP A 13 -13.45 -2.99 1.00
N GLY A 14 -12.38 -3.69 1.36
CA GLY A 14 -12.35 -4.68 2.44
C GLY A 14 -11.14 -4.50 3.33
N ALA A 15 -11.27 -4.90 4.60
CA ALA A 15 -10.13 -4.98 5.51
C ALA A 15 -9.25 -6.18 5.13
N LEU A 16 -7.93 -5.99 5.21
CA LEU A 16 -6.95 -7.06 5.06
C LEU A 16 -6.74 -7.77 6.40
N ASP A 17 -6.44 -9.07 6.37
CA ASP A 17 -5.90 -9.73 7.55
C ASP A 17 -4.43 -9.35 7.80
N ALA A 18 -3.86 -9.78 8.93
CA ALA A 18 -2.52 -9.38 9.34
C ALA A 18 -1.41 -9.89 8.41
N ASP A 19 -1.56 -11.10 7.86
CA ASP A 19 -0.59 -11.69 6.95
C ASP A 19 -0.67 -11.01 5.57
N GLU A 20 -1.90 -10.79 5.07
CA GLU A 20 -2.12 -10.05 3.82
C GLU A 20 -1.60 -8.60 3.91
N ALA A 21 -1.87 -7.92 5.03
CA ALA A 21 -1.42 -6.55 5.26
C ALA A 21 0.11 -6.46 5.25
N ALA A 22 0.79 -7.38 5.94
CA ALA A 22 2.25 -7.42 5.99
C ALA A 22 2.86 -7.63 4.60
N GLU A 23 2.25 -8.49 3.79
CA GLU A 23 2.72 -8.76 2.43
C GLU A 23 2.51 -7.57 1.49
N CYS A 24 1.35 -6.90 1.55
CA CYS A 24 1.12 -5.67 0.79
C CYS A 24 2.10 -4.56 1.17
N THR A 25 2.36 -4.35 2.47
CA THR A 25 3.35 -3.37 2.94
C THR A 25 4.76 -3.69 2.45
N ARG A 26 5.16 -4.97 2.50
CA ARG A 26 6.47 -5.40 1.98
C ARG A 26 6.59 -5.17 0.48
N GLN A 27 5.53 -5.45 -0.27
CA GLN A 27 5.50 -5.23 -1.71
C GLN A 27 5.62 -3.75 -2.06
N LEU A 28 4.86 -2.88 -1.38
CA LEU A 28 4.96 -1.44 -1.57
C LEU A 28 6.38 -0.91 -1.32
N ALA A 29 7.03 -1.36 -0.25
CA ALA A 29 8.41 -0.98 0.06
C ALA A 29 9.40 -1.42 -1.04
N LEU A 30 9.20 -2.59 -1.64
CA LEU A 30 10.00 -3.08 -2.77
C LEU A 30 9.78 -2.25 -4.04
N GLU A 31 8.53 -1.84 -4.32
CA GLU A 31 8.18 -1.06 -5.51
C GLU A 31 8.70 0.39 -5.44
N LEU A 32 8.57 1.04 -4.29
CA LEU A 32 9.11 2.37 -4.02
C LEU A 32 10.66 2.35 -4.02
N GLY A 33 11.24 1.32 -3.41
CA GLY A 33 12.68 1.16 -3.27
C GLY A 33 13.28 2.05 -2.17
N PRO A 34 14.59 1.89 -1.90
CA PRO A 34 15.24 2.50 -0.73
C PRO A 34 15.43 4.01 -0.84
N ASP A 35 15.45 4.56 -2.06
CA ASP A 35 15.64 5.99 -2.33
C ASP A 35 14.33 6.81 -2.22
N ASP A 36 13.20 6.16 -1.95
CA ASP A 36 11.90 6.81 -1.84
C ASP A 36 11.73 7.57 -0.51
N PRO A 37 11.05 8.73 -0.48
CA PRO A 37 10.78 9.48 0.75
C PRO A 37 10.06 8.68 1.84
N PHE A 38 9.28 7.65 1.48
CA PHE A 38 8.59 6.78 2.42
C PHE A 38 9.48 5.67 3.00
N SER A 39 10.66 5.41 2.41
CA SER A 39 11.61 4.37 2.84
C SER A 39 11.87 4.34 4.36
N PRO A 40 12.15 5.48 5.04
CA PRO A 40 12.40 5.48 6.49
C PRO A 40 11.18 5.06 7.32
N PHE A 41 9.96 5.29 6.82
CA PHE A 41 8.73 4.94 7.52
C PHE A 41 8.44 3.43 7.48
N PHE A 42 8.93 2.72 6.45
CA PHE A 42 8.88 1.26 6.41
C PHE A 42 9.87 0.65 7.41
N GLU A 43 11.09 1.22 7.55
CA GLU A 43 12.12 0.70 8.47
C GLU A 43 11.69 0.73 9.94
N ILE A 44 10.92 1.75 10.33
CA ILE A 44 10.40 1.90 11.69
C ILE A 44 9.02 1.25 11.91
N GLY A 45 8.43 0.65 10.87
CA GLY A 45 7.10 0.02 10.93
C GLY A 45 5.94 1.01 11.11
N ALA A 46 6.11 2.25 10.63
CA ALA A 46 5.10 3.30 10.67
C ALA A 46 4.05 3.14 9.55
N ILE A 47 4.41 2.54 8.41
CA ILE A 47 3.46 2.25 7.32
C ILE A 47 2.88 0.84 7.48
N ARG A 48 1.56 0.71 7.38
CA ARG A 48 0.84 -0.56 7.45
C ARG A 48 -0.32 -0.58 6.45
N ALA A 49 -0.43 -1.64 5.67
CA ALA A 49 -1.64 -1.85 4.87
C ALA A 49 -2.81 -2.19 5.81
N ILE A 50 -3.99 -1.65 5.50
CA ILE A 50 -5.18 -1.82 6.36
C ILE A 50 -6.40 -2.31 5.57
N GLY A 51 -6.37 -2.17 4.24
CA GLY A 51 -7.48 -2.56 3.38
C GLY A 51 -7.12 -2.60 1.91
N SER A 52 -7.95 -3.25 1.11
CA SER A 52 -7.79 -3.38 -0.33
C SER A 52 -9.11 -3.16 -1.05
N SER A 53 -9.03 -2.74 -2.30
CA SER A 53 -10.19 -2.65 -3.17
C SER A 53 -10.64 -4.06 -3.57
N THR A 54 -11.94 -4.33 -3.53
CA THR A 54 -12.51 -5.61 -3.97
C THR A 54 -12.60 -5.73 -5.49
N THR A 55 -12.35 -4.65 -6.22
CA THR A 55 -12.53 -4.56 -7.68
C THR A 55 -11.28 -4.11 -8.43
N SER A 56 -10.19 -3.78 -7.73
CA SER A 56 -8.95 -3.26 -8.32
C SER A 56 -7.73 -3.57 -7.44
N HIS A 57 -6.52 -3.33 -7.93
CA HIS A 57 -5.26 -3.57 -7.21
C HIS A 57 -4.84 -2.42 -6.28
N HIS A 58 -5.80 -1.61 -5.84
CA HIS A 58 -5.55 -0.53 -4.91
C HIS A 58 -5.55 -1.06 -3.47
N VAL A 59 -4.55 -0.65 -2.72
CA VAL A 59 -4.40 -0.94 -1.29
C VAL A 59 -4.36 0.39 -0.55
N VAL A 60 -5.05 0.45 0.58
CA VAL A 60 -5.00 1.59 1.49
C VAL A 60 -4.06 1.28 2.65
N TYR A 61 -3.21 2.25 2.94
CA TYR A 61 -2.19 2.20 3.96
C TYR A 61 -2.47 3.26 5.01
N GLU A 62 -2.22 2.91 6.26
CA GLU A 62 -2.06 3.84 7.37
C GLU A 62 -0.58 4.14 7.55
N ILE A 63 -0.28 5.39 7.91
CA ILE A 63 1.08 5.82 8.22
C ILE A 63 1.08 6.67 9.48
N ASP A 64 1.80 6.16 10.49
CA ASP A 64 2.04 6.85 11.74
C ASP A 64 2.89 8.12 11.47
N ASP A 65 2.57 9.22 12.17
CA ASP A 65 3.30 10.50 12.12
C ASP A 65 3.32 11.24 10.75
N TRP A 66 2.31 11.04 9.89
CA TRP A 66 2.11 11.81 8.65
C TRP A 66 0.88 12.74 8.70
N GLU A 67 0.95 13.88 8.00
CA GLU A 67 -0.15 14.87 7.96
C GLU A 67 -1.43 14.33 7.31
N ALA A 68 -1.29 13.46 6.31
CA ALA A 68 -2.38 12.67 5.76
C ALA A 68 -2.28 11.26 6.33
N PRO A 69 -3.04 10.86 7.36
CA PRO A 69 -2.80 9.59 8.07
C PRO A 69 -2.97 8.34 7.20
N TYR A 70 -3.52 8.48 5.99
CA TYR A 70 -3.76 7.40 5.06
C TYR A 70 -3.31 7.75 3.64
N PHE A 71 -2.96 6.73 2.86
CA PHE A 71 -2.84 6.86 1.41
C PHE A 71 -3.31 5.60 0.69
N VAL A 72 -3.71 5.78 -0.56
CA VAL A 72 -3.97 4.69 -1.49
C VAL A 72 -2.76 4.54 -2.40
N SER A 73 -2.37 3.30 -2.67
CA SER A 73 -1.39 3.00 -3.71
C SER A 73 -1.87 1.81 -4.53
N LYS A 74 -1.60 1.87 -5.84
CA LYS A 74 -1.84 0.77 -6.77
C LYS A 74 -0.62 -0.13 -6.77
N LEU A 75 -0.75 -1.33 -6.22
CA LEU A 75 0.31 -2.32 -6.30
C LEU A 75 0.46 -2.81 -7.73
N SER A 76 1.69 -2.96 -8.19
CA SER A 76 1.97 -3.31 -9.57
C SER A 76 1.55 -4.75 -9.92
N TRP A 77 1.48 -5.66 -8.93
CA TRP A 77 1.26 -7.11 -9.11
C TRP A 77 0.45 -7.71 -7.95
N GLU A 78 -0.33 -8.77 -8.23
CA GLU A 78 -0.99 -9.62 -7.20
C GLU A 78 -0.01 -10.53 -6.45
N GLU A 79 1.23 -10.68 -6.92
CA GLU A 79 2.24 -11.55 -6.29
C GLU A 79 3.62 -10.86 -6.25
N PRO A 80 4.40 -11.08 -5.16
CA PRO A 80 5.75 -10.56 -5.05
C PRO A 80 6.62 -11.07 -6.20
N ASP A 81 7.46 -10.21 -6.77
CA ASP A 81 8.29 -10.57 -7.92
C ASP A 81 9.32 -11.64 -7.54
N ARG A 82 8.99 -12.91 -7.82
CA ARG A 82 9.82 -14.09 -7.50
C ARG A 82 11.00 -14.29 -8.46
N ARG A 83 11.26 -13.34 -9.37
CA ARG A 83 12.36 -13.48 -10.34
C ARG A 83 13.73 -13.30 -9.67
N PRO A 84 14.77 -14.01 -10.16
CA PRO A 84 16.15 -13.80 -9.74
C PRO A 84 16.58 -12.33 -9.87
N ALA A 85 17.37 -11.83 -8.92
CA ALA A 85 17.80 -10.42 -8.80
C ALA A 85 18.36 -9.81 -10.11
N LEU A 86 19.04 -10.62 -10.94
CA LEU A 86 19.59 -10.18 -12.22
C LEU A 86 18.51 -9.79 -13.24
N LEU A 87 17.33 -10.42 -13.19
CA LEU A 87 16.21 -10.12 -14.07
C LEU A 87 15.35 -8.96 -13.57
N GLN A 88 15.39 -8.68 -12.26
CA GLN A 88 14.80 -7.47 -11.68
C GLN A 88 15.52 -6.21 -12.17
N TRP A 89 16.85 -6.28 -12.36
CA TRP A 89 17.68 -5.20 -12.91
C TRP A 89 17.44 -4.90 -14.40
N LEU A 90 16.91 -5.86 -15.15
CA LEU A 90 16.65 -5.73 -16.59
C LEU A 90 15.25 -5.20 -16.91
N ARG A 91 14.47 -4.80 -15.89
CA ARG A 91 13.15 -4.20 -16.13
C ARG A 91 13.31 -2.84 -16.82
N PRO A 92 12.54 -2.55 -17.89
CA PRO A 92 12.46 -1.20 -18.44
C PRO A 92 12.04 -0.20 -17.34
N ILE A 93 12.67 0.97 -17.37
CA ILE A 93 12.71 2.04 -16.35
C ILE A 93 11.36 2.77 -16.19
N ASP A 94 10.25 2.18 -16.61
CA ASP A 94 8.95 2.60 -16.11
C ASP A 94 8.75 1.86 -14.78
N ARG A 95 9.38 2.39 -13.72
CA ARG A 95 8.83 2.19 -12.37
C ARG A 95 7.41 2.74 -12.49
N PRO A 96 6.35 1.91 -12.46
CA PRO A 96 5.02 2.48 -12.38
C PRO A 96 5.04 3.38 -11.16
N ASP A 97 4.69 4.65 -11.33
CA ASP A 97 4.43 5.50 -10.19
C ASP A 97 3.38 4.75 -9.36
N PRO A 98 3.70 4.33 -8.13
CA PRO A 98 2.77 3.51 -7.34
C PRO A 98 1.48 4.28 -6.99
N GLY A 99 1.34 5.53 -7.47
CA GLY A 99 0.12 6.31 -7.42
C GLY A 99 -0.22 6.56 -5.97
N VAL A 100 0.74 7.04 -5.17
CA VAL A 100 0.52 7.36 -3.76
C VAL A 100 -0.38 8.58 -3.70
N VAL A 101 -1.67 8.34 -3.46
CA VAL A 101 -2.65 9.41 -3.31
C VAL A 101 -3.00 9.56 -1.82
N PRO A 102 -2.61 10.67 -1.17
CA PRO A 102 -2.94 10.91 0.23
C PRO A 102 -4.44 11.10 0.41
N ILE A 103 -5.00 10.50 1.45
CA ILE A 103 -6.39 10.69 1.86
C ILE A 103 -6.45 11.01 3.35
N SER A 104 -7.36 11.90 3.73
CA SER A 104 -7.56 12.31 5.12
C SER A 104 -8.58 11.44 5.85
N ASN A 105 -9.47 10.75 5.12
CA ASN A 105 -10.49 9.86 5.68
C ASN A 105 -10.98 8.80 4.67
N PHE A 106 -11.56 7.70 5.16
CA PHE A 106 -12.06 6.60 4.33
C PHE A 106 -13.25 6.95 3.43
N GLY A 107 -13.98 8.04 3.70
CA GLY A 107 -15.05 8.52 2.80
C GLY A 107 -14.53 8.92 1.42
N GLN A 108 -13.23 9.25 1.30
CA GLN A 108 -12.60 9.55 0.01
C GLN A 108 -12.38 8.31 -0.85
N LEU A 109 -12.52 7.10 -0.30
CA LEU A 109 -12.46 5.85 -1.05
C LEU A 109 -13.79 5.55 -1.75
N ASP A 110 -14.88 6.22 -1.37
CA ASP A 110 -16.20 6.06 -1.99
C ASP A 110 -16.15 6.59 -3.43
N GLY A 111 -16.44 5.72 -4.39
CA GLY A 111 -16.37 6.06 -5.81
C GLY A 111 -14.96 6.10 -6.42
N TRP A 112 -13.93 5.61 -5.72
CA TRP A 112 -12.57 5.51 -6.26
C TRP A 112 -12.55 4.70 -7.57
N ARG A 113 -12.07 5.30 -8.66
CA ARG A 113 -11.95 4.69 -9.99
C ARG A 113 -10.59 5.04 -10.59
N ASP A 114 -9.98 4.06 -11.23
CA ASP A 114 -8.68 4.13 -11.92
C ASP A 114 -8.64 5.24 -12.98
#